data_AF-A0A2V2ESN3-F1
#
_entry.id   AF-A0A2V2ESN3-F1
#
_cell.length_a   1.000
_cell.length_b   1.000
_cell.length_c   1.000
_cell.angle_alpha   90.00
_cell.angle_beta   90.00
_cell.angle_gamma   90.00
#
_symmetry.space_group_name_H-M   'P 1'
#
loop_
_entity.id
_entity.type
_entity.pdbx_description
1 polymer ?
#
loop_
_entity_poly.entity_id
_entity_poly.type
_entity_poly.pdbx_seq_one_letter_code
_entity_poly.pdbx_strand_id
1 'polypeptide(L)'
;MEGERKGWWERIKESRAVAAVNEECGSIYCLFFFTILFLLTSCFGLELICYTVCWLFAVYLLLFSRELYPLMGIIPLLYYTPSVVNNPGRNPESVFFPENGLIYIIILMATFVALFIARTVTDVRSGAVKLTFPKLTVGFVLLGAAYLLGGIGYEEYDFRSPAFGALEILSICLCYFLFALLMDWKNVPKDYFAWMLFCGGVLISAEVLWIFADGRGVLNGELNKADIFTGWGISNNIGAAIAMMMPGCGYLAAGKKHGWLFLLAESAMFGAVVLTLSRTAIAVGLFVFLFSAAAAIVKAKGRRKIGLSVVTAALCAGGITLAALYPEQVFSIFRDLLHFEEAGAGRLEIYQNGWQLFREHPVFGT
;
A
#
# COMPACT_ATOMS: atom_id res chain seq x y z
N MET A 1 -29.74 42.84 -2.00
CA MET A 1 -29.02 41.55 -1.92
C MET A 1 -28.27 41.38 -3.24
N GLU A 2 -27.11 42.03 -3.34
CA GLU A 2 -26.20 41.81 -4.47
C GLU A 2 -25.62 40.42 -4.33
N GLY A 3 -25.97 39.53 -5.25
CA GLY A 3 -25.32 38.23 -5.36
C GLY A 3 -23.86 38.47 -5.73
N GLU A 4 -22.93 38.19 -4.81
CA GLU A 4 -21.51 38.19 -5.10
C GLU A 4 -21.26 37.41 -6.39
N ARG A 5 -20.77 38.11 -7.42
CA ARG A 5 -20.36 37.49 -8.68
C ARG A 5 -19.28 36.47 -8.35
N LYS A 6 -19.63 35.19 -8.41
CA LYS A 6 -18.65 34.09 -8.28
C LYS A 6 -17.47 34.39 -9.20
N GLY A 7 -16.26 34.34 -8.62
CA GLY A 7 -15.02 34.54 -9.35
C GLY A 7 -14.96 33.64 -10.58
N TRP A 8 -14.26 34.07 -11.63
CA TRP A 8 -14.08 33.29 -12.86
C TRP A 8 -13.60 31.85 -12.58
N TRP A 9 -12.73 31.68 -11.59
CA TRP A 9 -12.23 30.38 -11.15
C TRP A 9 -13.32 29.44 -10.60
N GLU A 10 -14.23 29.95 -9.77
CA GLU A 10 -15.33 29.15 -9.22
C GLU A 10 -16.33 28.74 -10.31
N ARG A 11 -16.52 29.58 -11.34
CA ARG A 11 -17.33 29.22 -12.51
C ARG A 11 -16.72 28.08 -13.32
N ILE A 12 -15.39 27.99 -13.40
CA ILE A 12 -14.71 26.86 -14.06
C ILE A 12 -14.88 25.57 -13.27
N LYS A 13 -14.67 25.61 -11.94
CA LYS A 13 -14.86 24.45 -11.07
C LYS A 13 -16.30 23.90 -11.12
N GLU A 14 -17.28 24.79 -11.27
CA GLU A 14 -18.70 24.43 -11.37
C GLU A 14 -19.14 24.09 -12.80
N SER A 15 -18.22 24.09 -13.78
CA SER A 15 -18.54 23.73 -15.16
C SER A 15 -18.88 22.25 -15.30
N ARG A 16 -19.77 21.92 -16.25
CA ARG A 16 -20.14 20.53 -16.54
C ARG A 16 -18.96 19.67 -16.95
N ALA A 17 -17.98 20.25 -17.67
CA ALA A 17 -16.79 19.54 -18.10
C ALA A 17 -15.93 19.10 -16.90
N VAL A 18 -15.69 20.00 -15.94
CA VAL A 18 -14.94 19.68 -14.71
C VAL A 18 -15.70 18.67 -13.85
N ALA A 19 -17.03 18.80 -13.74
CA ALA A 19 -17.85 17.84 -13.01
C ALA A 19 -17.74 16.42 -13.60
N ALA A 20 -17.81 16.28 -14.93
CA ALA A 20 -17.68 15.00 -15.60
C ALA A 20 -16.29 14.37 -15.39
N VAL A 21 -15.22 15.15 -15.49
CA VAL A 21 -13.85 14.65 -15.25
C VAL A 21 -13.67 14.23 -13.78
N ASN A 22 -14.18 15.02 -12.82
CA ASN A 22 -14.13 14.66 -11.40
C ASN A 22 -14.89 13.35 -11.09
N GLU A 23 -16.03 13.11 -11.74
CA GLU A 23 -16.77 11.86 -11.62
C GLU A 23 -15.94 10.66 -12.12
N GLU A 24 -15.29 10.80 -13.26
CA GLU A 24 -14.40 9.76 -13.80
C GLU A 24 -13.16 9.53 -12.92
N CYS A 25 -12.54 10.60 -12.41
CA CYS A 25 -11.43 10.50 -11.45
C CYS A 25 -11.83 9.78 -10.15
N GLY A 26 -13.09 9.93 -9.72
CA GLY A 26 -13.65 9.24 -8.55
C GLY A 26 -14.10 7.80 -8.81
N SER A 27 -14.13 7.38 -10.07
CA SER A 27 -14.61 6.05 -10.44
C SER A 27 -13.63 4.94 -10.05
N ILE A 28 -14.16 3.73 -9.94
CA ILE A 28 -13.33 2.51 -9.80
C ILE A 28 -12.45 2.26 -11.04
N TYR A 29 -12.81 2.81 -12.21
CA TYR A 29 -12.01 2.67 -13.41
C TYR A 29 -10.72 3.48 -13.34
N CYS A 30 -10.73 4.61 -12.64
CA CYS A 30 -9.53 5.37 -12.34
C CYS A 30 -8.55 4.54 -11.48
N LEU A 31 -9.06 3.83 -10.46
CA LEU A 31 -8.24 2.89 -9.68
C LEU A 31 -7.61 1.80 -10.57
N PHE A 32 -8.40 1.19 -11.46
CA PHE A 32 -7.87 0.16 -12.37
C PHE A 32 -6.82 0.72 -13.34
N PHE A 33 -7.03 1.93 -13.87
CA PHE A 33 -6.05 2.60 -14.72
C PHE A 33 -4.70 2.76 -13.99
N PHE A 34 -4.71 3.31 -12.77
CA PHE A 34 -3.48 3.48 -11.99
C PHE A 34 -2.87 2.13 -11.59
N THR A 35 -3.68 1.12 -11.27
CA THR A 35 -3.21 -0.25 -10.99
C THR A 35 -2.41 -0.81 -12.17
N ILE A 36 -2.92 -0.66 -13.39
CA ILE A 36 -2.24 -1.11 -14.60
C ILE A 36 -0.98 -0.29 -14.85
N LEU A 37 -1.06 1.04 -14.72
CA LEU A 37 0.10 1.92 -14.87
C LEU A 37 1.23 1.55 -13.89
N PHE A 38 0.88 1.25 -12.64
CA PHE A 38 1.80 0.85 -11.59
C PHE A 38 2.44 -0.50 -11.88
N LEU A 39 1.65 -1.47 -12.34
CA LEU A 39 2.18 -2.77 -12.76
C LEU A 39 3.16 -2.62 -13.94
N LEU A 40 2.78 -1.88 -14.98
CA LEU A 40 3.65 -1.63 -16.13
C LEU A 40 4.95 -0.93 -15.69
N THR A 41 4.85 0.01 -14.76
CA THR A 41 6.00 0.73 -14.21
C THR A 41 6.95 -0.21 -13.47
N SER A 42 6.40 -1.04 -12.58
CA SER A 42 7.16 -2.01 -11.78
C SER A 42 7.83 -3.08 -12.66
N CYS A 43 7.16 -3.49 -13.74
CA CYS A 43 7.71 -4.47 -14.68
C CYS A 43 8.79 -3.90 -15.61
N PHE A 44 8.61 -2.65 -16.09
CA PHE A 44 9.39 -2.10 -17.22
C PHE A 44 10.26 -0.88 -16.88
N GLY A 45 10.25 -0.40 -15.63
CA GLY A 45 11.08 0.75 -15.22
C GLY A 45 10.61 2.09 -15.80
N LEU A 46 9.31 2.35 -15.73
CA LEU A 46 8.69 3.57 -16.29
C LEU A 46 8.38 4.64 -15.22
N GLU A 47 9.17 4.71 -14.15
CA GLU A 47 8.84 5.44 -12.91
C GLU A 47 8.69 6.93 -13.16
N LEU A 48 9.57 7.55 -13.97
CA LEU A 48 9.47 8.98 -14.26
C LEU A 48 8.14 9.31 -14.93
N ILE A 49 7.71 8.54 -15.93
CA ILE A 49 6.42 8.72 -16.63
C ILE A 49 5.26 8.51 -15.65
N CYS A 50 5.30 7.43 -14.88
CA CYS A 50 4.29 7.12 -13.87
C CYS A 50 4.12 8.26 -12.87
N TYR A 51 5.22 8.79 -12.35
CA TYR A 51 5.22 9.88 -11.38
C TYR A 51 4.73 11.18 -11.99
N THR A 52 5.05 11.47 -13.26
CA THR A 52 4.44 12.60 -13.98
C THR A 52 2.92 12.47 -14.05
N VAL A 53 2.41 11.29 -14.42
CA VAL A 53 0.97 11.06 -14.56
C VAL A 53 0.26 11.18 -13.21
N CYS A 54 0.82 10.59 -12.15
CA CYS A 54 0.31 10.71 -10.79
C CYS A 54 0.32 12.16 -10.31
N TRP A 55 1.40 12.89 -10.60
CA TRP A 55 1.53 14.30 -10.27
C TRP A 55 0.49 15.15 -11.00
N LEU A 56 0.34 15.00 -12.32
CA LEU A 56 -0.68 15.71 -13.11
C LEU A 56 -2.09 15.45 -12.57
N PHE A 57 -2.39 14.19 -12.26
CA PHE A 57 -3.66 13.80 -11.65
C PHE A 57 -3.87 14.48 -10.29
N ALA A 58 -2.85 14.47 -9.43
CA ALA A 58 -2.94 15.08 -8.12
C ALA A 58 -3.09 16.61 -8.16
N VAL A 59 -2.32 17.28 -9.04
CA VAL A 59 -2.45 18.71 -9.32
C VAL A 59 -3.86 19.03 -9.81
N TYR A 60 -4.38 18.24 -10.75
CA TYR A 60 -5.75 18.42 -11.25
C TYR A 60 -6.77 18.36 -10.10
N LEU A 61 -6.71 17.33 -9.25
CA LEU A 61 -7.64 17.19 -8.14
C LEU A 61 -7.54 18.34 -7.13
N LEU A 62 -6.32 18.76 -6.77
CA LEU A 62 -6.11 19.85 -5.83
C LEU A 62 -6.67 21.19 -6.36
N LEU A 63 -6.55 21.43 -7.66
CA LEU A 63 -7.01 22.66 -8.30
C LEU A 63 -8.51 22.67 -8.60
N PHE A 64 -9.05 21.55 -9.08
CA PHE A 64 -10.38 21.51 -9.73
C PHE A 64 -11.39 20.60 -9.04
N SER A 65 -10.95 19.63 -8.23
CA SER A 65 -11.87 18.75 -7.51
C SER A 65 -12.28 19.32 -6.15
N ARG A 66 -13.51 18.99 -5.76
CA ARG A 66 -13.99 19.12 -4.38
C ARG A 66 -13.69 17.88 -3.57
N GLU A 67 -13.66 16.73 -4.22
CA GLU A 67 -13.43 15.42 -3.62
C GLU A 67 -11.99 14.96 -3.84
N LEU A 68 -11.27 14.71 -2.74
CA LEU A 68 -9.87 14.27 -2.78
C LEU A 68 -9.69 12.79 -2.44
N TYR A 69 -10.78 12.06 -2.18
CA TYR A 69 -10.69 10.61 -1.94
C TYR A 69 -10.04 9.80 -3.07
N PRO A 70 -10.02 10.24 -4.35
CA PRO A 70 -9.28 9.50 -5.37
C PRO A 70 -7.78 9.40 -5.08
N LEU A 71 -7.19 10.42 -4.44
CA LEU A 71 -5.79 10.39 -4.00
C LEU A 71 -5.50 9.28 -3.00
N MET A 72 -6.49 8.87 -2.19
CA MET A 72 -6.36 7.74 -1.28
C MET A 72 -6.14 6.44 -2.04
N GLY A 73 -6.69 6.32 -3.24
CA GLY A 73 -6.48 5.17 -4.11
C GLY A 73 -5.08 5.05 -4.68
N ILE A 74 -4.36 6.18 -4.79
CA ILE A 74 -3.16 6.30 -5.61
C ILE A 74 -1.93 6.44 -4.71
N ILE A 75 -1.94 7.38 -3.77
CA ILE A 75 -0.77 7.70 -2.95
C ILE A 75 -0.23 6.48 -2.19
N PRO A 76 -1.06 5.68 -1.48
CA PRO A 76 -0.57 4.49 -0.80
C PRO A 76 -0.05 3.41 -1.76
N LEU A 77 -0.67 3.29 -2.94
CA LEU A 77 -0.28 2.28 -3.93
C LEU A 77 0.98 2.68 -4.71
N LEU A 78 1.33 3.97 -4.74
CA LEU A 78 2.55 4.48 -5.38
C LEU A 78 3.82 3.87 -4.75
N TYR A 79 3.77 3.46 -3.48
CA TYR A 79 4.87 2.76 -2.83
C TYR A 79 5.27 1.47 -3.56
N TYR A 80 4.32 0.81 -4.22
CA TYR A 80 4.56 -0.47 -4.90
C TYR A 80 5.09 -0.31 -6.34
N THR A 81 5.24 0.91 -6.86
CA THR A 81 5.63 1.13 -8.26
C THR A 81 7.10 0.94 -8.63
N PRO A 82 8.10 1.14 -7.75
CA PRO A 82 9.50 1.01 -8.15
C PRO A 82 9.80 -0.36 -8.75
N SER A 83 10.41 -0.36 -9.93
CA SER A 83 10.89 -1.56 -10.60
C SER A 83 12.20 -2.06 -10.01
N VAL A 84 12.51 -3.33 -10.25
CA VAL A 84 13.78 -3.92 -9.82
C VAL A 84 14.98 -3.20 -10.44
N VAL A 85 14.90 -2.80 -11.72
CA VAL A 85 15.99 -2.11 -12.42
C VAL A 85 16.30 -0.77 -11.74
N ASN A 86 15.27 -0.10 -11.23
CA ASN A 86 15.43 1.16 -10.52
C ASN A 86 15.38 1.03 -9.00
N ASN A 87 15.61 -0.17 -8.44
CA ASN A 87 15.69 -0.34 -7.00
C ASN A 87 16.84 0.50 -6.42
N PRO A 88 16.58 1.52 -5.58
CA PRO A 88 17.61 2.43 -5.13
C PRO A 88 18.63 1.78 -4.17
N GLY A 89 18.22 0.72 -3.45
CA GLY A 89 19.11 -0.02 -2.57
C GLY A 89 20.07 -0.97 -3.29
N ARG A 90 19.80 -1.31 -4.56
CA ARG A 90 20.59 -2.28 -5.33
C ARG A 90 21.24 -1.69 -6.59
N ASN A 91 20.67 -0.63 -7.14
CA ASN A 91 21.13 0.01 -8.36
C ASN A 91 21.39 1.50 -8.07
N PRO A 92 22.65 1.86 -7.71
CA PRO A 92 23.04 3.25 -7.49
C PRO A 92 22.83 4.13 -8.73
N GLU A 93 22.85 3.53 -9.92
CA GLU A 93 22.60 4.19 -11.22
C GLU A 93 21.10 4.26 -11.58
N SER A 94 20.20 3.85 -10.67
CA SER A 94 18.75 3.91 -10.90
C SER A 94 18.30 5.31 -11.26
N VAL A 95 17.18 5.47 -11.97
CA VAL A 95 16.63 6.77 -12.37
C VAL A 95 16.41 7.78 -11.22
N PHE A 96 16.49 7.33 -9.97
CA PHE A 96 16.33 8.14 -8.77
C PHE A 96 17.57 8.93 -8.34
N PHE A 97 18.77 8.52 -8.77
CA PHE A 97 20.03 9.09 -8.25
C PHE A 97 20.83 9.95 -9.23
N PRO A 98 20.85 9.73 -10.56
CA PRO A 98 21.42 10.68 -11.49
C PRO A 98 20.80 12.06 -11.27
N GLU A 99 21.63 13.10 -11.26
CA GLU A 99 21.26 14.45 -10.81
C GLU A 99 19.93 14.94 -11.43
N ASN A 100 19.70 14.66 -12.72
CA ASN A 100 18.50 15.07 -13.43
C ASN A 100 17.21 14.37 -12.93
N GLY A 101 17.29 13.09 -12.57
CA GLY A 101 16.13 12.31 -12.13
C GLY A 101 15.69 12.68 -10.71
N LEU A 102 16.65 12.86 -9.80
CA LEU A 102 16.38 13.31 -8.45
C LEU A 102 15.78 14.72 -8.43
N ILE A 103 16.38 15.66 -9.16
CA ILE A 103 15.88 17.04 -9.29
C ILE A 103 14.46 17.04 -9.84
N TYR A 104 14.18 16.21 -10.85
CA TYR A 104 12.85 16.08 -11.42
C TYR A 104 11.80 15.67 -10.37
N ILE A 105 12.09 14.62 -9.58
CA ILE A 105 11.18 14.14 -8.54
C ILE A 105 10.99 15.19 -7.43
N ILE A 106 12.06 15.88 -7.04
CA ILE A 106 11.99 16.98 -6.07
C ILE A 106 11.04 18.08 -6.57
N ILE A 107 11.12 18.47 -7.85
CA ILE A 107 10.22 19.48 -8.42
C ILE A 107 8.76 19.01 -8.40
N LEU A 108 8.48 17.76 -8.78
CA LEU A 108 7.12 17.21 -8.73
C LEU A 108 6.59 17.21 -7.29
N MET A 109 7.39 16.77 -6.32
CA MET A 109 6.99 16.72 -4.92
C MET A 109 6.80 18.12 -4.32
N ALA A 110 7.73 19.05 -4.58
CA ALA A 110 7.66 20.41 -4.07
C ALA A 110 6.42 21.15 -4.59
N THR A 111 6.09 20.99 -5.88
CA THR A 111 4.89 21.59 -6.48
C THR A 111 3.60 20.95 -5.94
N PHE A 112 3.58 19.62 -5.75
CA PHE A 112 2.44 18.95 -5.11
C PHE A 112 2.23 19.47 -3.68
N VAL A 113 3.28 19.52 -2.86
CA VAL A 113 3.23 20.02 -1.48
C VAL A 113 2.78 21.49 -1.44
N ALA A 114 3.33 22.34 -2.31
CA ALA A 114 2.94 23.74 -2.38
C ALA A 114 1.44 23.91 -2.72
N LEU A 115 0.93 23.16 -3.69
CA LEU A 115 -0.49 23.17 -4.05
C LEU A 115 -1.38 22.59 -2.96
N PHE A 116 -0.92 21.53 -2.27
CA PHE A 116 -1.62 20.93 -1.14
C PHE A 116 -1.76 21.94 0.01
N ILE A 117 -0.68 22.64 0.37
CA ILE A 117 -0.70 23.69 1.40
C ILE A 117 -1.62 24.83 0.95
N ALA A 118 -1.49 25.32 -0.29
CA ALA A 118 -2.32 26.39 -0.82
C ALA A 118 -3.82 26.03 -0.81
N ARG A 119 -4.16 24.79 -1.19
CA ARG A 119 -5.52 24.27 -1.14
C ARG A 119 -6.03 24.20 0.31
N THR A 120 -5.24 23.64 1.21
CA THR A 120 -5.58 23.56 2.63
C THR A 120 -5.86 24.94 3.23
N VAL A 121 -5.00 25.92 2.97
CA VAL A 121 -5.17 27.29 3.46
C VAL A 121 -6.45 27.92 2.89
N THR A 122 -6.73 27.69 1.61
CA THR A 122 -7.93 28.21 0.94
C THR A 122 -9.22 27.59 1.50
N ASP A 123 -9.24 26.27 1.70
CA ASP A 123 -10.40 25.55 2.23
C ASP A 123 -10.66 25.88 3.71
N VAL A 124 -9.60 26.12 4.48
CA VAL A 124 -9.72 26.61 5.86
C VAL A 124 -10.26 28.04 5.90
N ARG A 125 -9.72 28.95 5.07
CA ARG A 125 -10.16 30.36 5.03
C ARG A 125 -11.60 30.53 4.55
N SER A 126 -12.03 29.69 3.61
CA SER A 126 -13.42 29.66 3.15
C SER A 126 -14.38 28.98 4.14
N GLY A 127 -13.87 28.34 5.19
CA GLY A 127 -14.67 27.58 6.15
C GLY A 127 -15.17 26.23 5.63
N ALA A 128 -14.73 25.81 4.44
CA ALA A 128 -15.04 24.50 3.87
C ALA A 128 -14.41 23.36 4.70
N VAL A 129 -13.24 23.61 5.27
CA VAL A 129 -12.55 22.70 6.19
C VAL A 129 -12.42 23.37 7.55
N LYS A 130 -12.84 22.66 8.60
CA LYS A 130 -12.56 23.06 9.99
C LYS A 130 -11.22 22.45 10.40
N LEU A 131 -10.28 23.29 10.82
CA LEU A 131 -9.06 22.82 11.49
C LEU A 131 -9.47 22.10 12.76
N THR A 132 -9.50 20.77 12.67
CA THR A 132 -9.64 19.89 13.82
C THR A 132 -8.27 19.37 14.18
N PHE A 133 -8.12 18.85 15.39
CA PHE A 133 -6.93 18.14 15.81
C PHE A 133 -7.17 16.65 15.55
N PRO A 134 -6.64 16.05 14.45
CA PRO A 134 -6.90 14.65 14.16
C PRO A 134 -6.48 13.74 15.32
N LYS A 135 -7.22 12.65 15.54
CA LYS A 135 -7.11 11.82 16.74
C LYS A 135 -5.70 11.26 17.01
N LEU A 136 -4.92 11.01 15.95
CA LEU A 136 -3.59 10.41 16.04
C LEU A 136 -2.46 11.45 16.06
N THR A 137 -2.77 12.75 16.10
CA THR A 137 -1.75 13.81 16.03
C THR A 137 -0.68 13.67 17.11
N VAL A 138 -1.07 13.40 18.36
CA VAL A 138 -0.09 13.17 19.45
C VAL A 138 0.78 11.95 19.17
N GLY A 139 0.19 10.86 18.65
CA GLY A 139 0.94 9.67 18.27
C GLY A 139 1.97 9.96 17.16
N PHE A 140 1.59 10.74 16.15
CA PHE A 140 2.49 11.18 15.08
C PHE A 140 3.61 12.10 15.59
N VAL A 141 3.31 12.99 16.53
CA VAL A 141 4.34 13.85 17.15
C VAL A 141 5.34 13.01 17.94
N LEU A 142 4.87 12.05 18.74
CA LEU A 142 5.74 11.15 19.51
C LEU A 142 6.56 10.24 18.59
N LEU A 143 5.96 9.71 17.52
CA LEU A 143 6.67 8.93 16.51
C LEU A 143 7.72 9.77 15.79
N GLY A 144 7.40 11.02 15.43
CA GLY A 144 8.35 11.94 14.83
C GLY A 144 9.52 12.27 15.76
N ALA A 145 9.25 12.49 17.05
CA ALA A 145 10.30 12.65 18.03
C ALA A 145 11.18 11.40 18.11
N ALA A 146 10.61 10.19 18.09
CA ALA A 146 11.39 8.95 18.08
C ALA A 146 12.27 8.83 16.81
N TYR A 147 11.75 9.16 15.63
CA TYR A 147 12.50 9.07 14.37
C TYR A 147 13.62 10.11 14.25
N LEU A 148 13.40 11.32 14.78
CA LEU A 148 14.37 12.41 14.71
C LEU A 148 15.43 12.37 15.81
N LEU A 149 15.08 11.82 16.98
CA LEU A 149 15.97 11.75 18.13
C LEU A 149 16.66 10.39 18.26
N GLY A 150 16.16 9.36 17.56
CA GLY A 150 16.74 8.01 17.54
C GLY A 150 18.20 8.02 17.12
N GLY A 151 19.10 7.47 17.95
CA GLY A 151 20.54 7.46 17.69
C GLY A 151 21.30 8.68 18.20
N ILE A 152 20.65 9.70 18.78
CA ILE A 152 21.38 10.84 19.37
C ILE A 152 22.34 10.33 20.47
N GLY A 153 23.63 10.57 20.26
CA GLY A 153 24.70 10.15 21.16
C GLY A 153 25.49 8.92 20.68
N TYR A 154 25.10 8.31 19.57
CA TYR A 154 25.83 7.20 18.94
C TYR A 154 26.96 7.75 18.07
N GLU A 155 28.12 7.07 18.05
CA GLU A 155 29.30 7.57 17.33
C GLU A 155 29.08 7.67 15.81
N GLU A 156 28.22 6.83 15.24
CA GLU A 156 27.89 6.86 13.81
C GLU A 156 26.66 7.72 13.49
N TYR A 157 26.08 8.39 14.50
CA TYR A 157 24.97 9.30 14.27
C TYR A 157 25.44 10.58 13.59
N ASP A 158 25.13 10.69 12.30
CA ASP A 158 25.39 11.89 11.52
C ASP A 158 24.09 12.51 10.98
N PHE A 159 24.22 13.57 10.18
CA PHE A 159 23.08 14.29 9.62
C PHE A 159 22.16 13.44 8.73
N ARG A 160 22.63 12.31 8.19
CA ARG A 160 21.83 11.42 7.34
C ARG A 160 20.75 10.72 8.14
N SER A 161 21.02 10.37 9.40
CA SER A 161 20.07 9.69 10.30
C SER A 161 18.80 10.51 10.57
N PRO A 162 18.86 11.75 11.11
CA PRO A 162 17.67 12.58 11.29
C PRO A 162 17.07 13.04 9.97
N ALA A 163 17.85 13.19 8.90
CA ALA A 163 17.30 13.52 7.58
C ALA A 163 16.44 12.38 7.03
N PHE A 164 16.89 11.13 7.19
CA PHE A 164 16.11 9.94 6.84
C PHE A 164 14.86 9.80 7.72
N GLY A 165 15.00 9.94 9.03
CA GLY A 165 13.86 9.93 9.96
C GLY A 165 12.85 11.05 9.67
N ALA A 166 13.32 12.24 9.31
CA ALA A 166 12.49 13.36 8.88
C ALA A 166 11.71 13.02 7.61
N LEU A 167 12.37 12.43 6.60
CA LEU A 167 11.73 12.02 5.37
C LEU A 167 10.60 11.01 5.65
N GLU A 168 10.87 9.98 6.44
CA GLU A 168 9.88 8.96 6.79
C GLU A 168 8.67 9.55 7.51
N ILE A 169 8.89 10.32 8.59
CA ILE A 169 7.77 10.89 9.35
C ILE A 169 6.99 11.93 8.53
N LEU A 170 7.66 12.73 7.70
CA LEU A 170 7.00 13.69 6.82
C LEU A 170 6.12 13.00 5.78
N SER A 171 6.59 11.90 5.17
CA SER A 171 5.81 11.13 4.20
C SER A 171 4.53 10.56 4.83
N ILE A 172 4.62 9.96 6.02
CA ILE A 172 3.45 9.37 6.68
C ILE A 172 2.52 10.48 7.22
N CYS A 173 3.06 11.55 7.80
CA CYS A 173 2.28 12.71 8.23
C CYS A 173 1.53 13.34 7.05
N LEU A 174 2.19 13.54 5.91
CA LEU A 174 1.57 14.10 4.73
C LEU A 174 0.33 13.29 4.31
N CYS A 175 0.47 11.95 4.25
CA CYS A 175 -0.67 11.07 3.95
C CYS A 175 -1.77 11.20 5.02
N TYR A 176 -1.42 11.10 6.30
CA TYR A 176 -2.39 11.14 7.39
C TYR A 176 -3.16 12.46 7.44
N PHE A 177 -2.47 13.59 7.44
CA PHE A 177 -3.11 14.91 7.52
C PHE A 177 -3.86 15.26 6.23
N LEU A 178 -3.39 14.83 5.06
CA LEU A 178 -4.14 14.99 3.81
C LEU A 178 -5.51 14.30 3.90
N PHE A 179 -5.56 13.05 4.34
CA PHE A 179 -6.82 12.32 4.46
C PHE A 179 -7.64 12.74 5.67
N ALA A 180 -7.02 13.13 6.78
CA ALA A 180 -7.73 13.53 7.98
C ALA A 180 -8.38 14.92 7.87
N LEU A 181 -7.73 15.86 7.16
CA LEU A 181 -8.18 17.26 7.10
C LEU A 181 -9.00 17.57 5.85
N LEU A 182 -8.61 17.06 4.68
CA LEU A 182 -9.22 17.47 3.41
C LEU A 182 -10.23 16.48 2.83
N MET A 183 -10.33 15.27 3.39
CA MET A 183 -11.29 14.29 2.88
C MET A 183 -12.66 14.49 3.54
N ASP A 184 -13.69 14.71 2.71
CA ASP A 184 -15.08 14.59 3.18
C ASP A 184 -15.50 13.13 3.21
N TRP A 185 -15.25 12.48 4.36
CA TRP A 185 -15.58 11.07 4.61
C TRP A 185 -17.07 10.73 4.40
N LYS A 186 -17.97 11.71 4.33
CA LYS A 186 -19.40 11.48 4.04
C LYS A 186 -19.64 11.18 2.56
N ASN A 187 -18.81 11.75 1.67
CA ASN A 187 -18.97 11.63 0.21
C ASN A 187 -18.12 10.49 -0.38
N VAL A 188 -17.19 9.94 0.41
CA VAL A 188 -16.40 8.78 0.00
C VAL A 188 -17.32 7.59 -0.25
N PRO A 189 -17.27 6.95 -1.44
CA PRO A 189 -18.06 5.76 -1.69
C PRO A 189 -17.68 4.65 -0.68
N LYS A 190 -18.69 4.06 -0.03
CA LYS A 190 -18.50 3.09 1.08
C LYS A 190 -17.55 1.94 0.75
N ASP A 191 -17.54 1.52 -0.51
CA ASP A 191 -16.75 0.38 -0.98
C ASP A 191 -15.40 0.80 -1.57
N TYR A 192 -15.10 2.11 -1.65
CA TYR A 192 -13.92 2.62 -2.35
C TYR A 192 -12.62 2.12 -1.72
N PHE A 193 -12.54 2.12 -0.39
CA PHE A 193 -11.37 1.60 0.31
C PHE A 193 -11.18 0.10 0.06
N ALA A 194 -12.26 -0.69 0.01
CA ALA A 194 -12.17 -2.11 -0.32
C ALA A 194 -11.71 -2.35 -1.77
N TRP A 195 -12.14 -1.49 -2.71
CA TRP A 195 -11.64 -1.50 -4.08
C TRP A 195 -10.17 -1.13 -4.18
N MET A 196 -9.71 -0.13 -3.42
CA MET A 196 -8.30 0.22 -3.34
C MET A 196 -7.46 -0.97 -2.84
N LEU A 197 -7.88 -1.63 -1.76
CA LEU A 197 -7.21 -2.82 -1.26
C LEU A 197 -7.21 -3.95 -2.29
N PHE A 198 -8.35 -4.21 -2.94
CA PHE A 198 -8.44 -5.19 -4.02
C PHE A 198 -7.44 -4.89 -5.16
N CYS A 199 -7.42 -3.64 -5.64
CA CYS A 199 -6.51 -3.20 -6.69
C CYS A 199 -5.04 -3.34 -6.28
N GLY A 200 -4.69 -2.94 -5.05
CA GLY A 200 -3.34 -3.11 -4.51
C GLY A 200 -2.93 -4.59 -4.39
N GLY A 201 -3.84 -5.45 -3.93
CA GLY A 201 -3.61 -6.89 -3.89
C GLY A 201 -3.40 -7.50 -5.27
N VAL A 202 -4.17 -7.05 -6.28
CA VAL A 202 -4.02 -7.50 -7.68
C VAL A 202 -2.69 -7.02 -8.25
N LEU A 203 -2.33 -5.75 -8.04
CA LEU A 203 -1.05 -5.18 -8.45
C LEU A 203 0.12 -6.02 -7.95
N ILE A 204 0.22 -6.19 -6.63
CA ILE A 204 1.37 -6.88 -6.02
C ILE A 204 1.38 -8.36 -6.39
N SER A 205 0.22 -9.01 -6.49
CA SER A 205 0.14 -10.40 -6.95
C SER A 205 0.62 -10.56 -8.38
N ALA A 206 0.30 -9.60 -9.27
CA ALA A 206 0.78 -9.59 -10.65
C ALA A 206 2.29 -9.33 -10.72
N GLU A 207 2.86 -8.49 -9.85
CA GLU A 207 4.31 -8.32 -9.71
C GLU A 207 5.00 -9.63 -9.31
N VAL A 208 4.43 -10.38 -8.36
CA VAL A 208 4.95 -11.70 -7.98
C VAL A 208 4.96 -12.63 -9.19
N LEU A 209 3.85 -12.71 -9.94
CA LEU A 209 3.80 -13.52 -11.16
C LEU A 209 4.83 -13.07 -12.20
N TRP A 210 5.06 -11.77 -12.33
CA TRP A 210 6.09 -11.21 -13.21
C TRP A 210 7.50 -11.64 -12.81
N ILE A 211 7.84 -11.67 -11.51
CA ILE A 211 9.14 -12.17 -11.02
C ILE A 211 9.40 -13.60 -11.52
N PHE A 212 8.39 -14.46 -11.50
CA PHE A 212 8.51 -15.84 -12.00
C PHE A 212 8.51 -15.92 -13.52
N ALA A 213 7.70 -15.12 -14.21
CA ALA A 213 7.67 -15.07 -15.67
C ALA A 213 8.99 -14.57 -16.26
N ASP A 214 9.67 -13.66 -15.56
CA ASP A 214 10.99 -13.12 -15.90
C ASP A 214 12.16 -14.03 -15.45
N GLY A 215 11.86 -15.21 -14.91
CA GLY A 215 12.86 -16.22 -14.52
C GLY A 215 13.62 -15.93 -13.21
N ARG A 216 13.44 -14.77 -12.58
CA ARG A 216 14.16 -14.39 -11.36
C ARG A 216 13.80 -15.24 -10.14
N GLY A 217 12.57 -15.77 -10.07
CA GLY A 217 12.14 -16.63 -8.97
C GLY A 217 12.65 -18.08 -9.02
N VAL A 218 13.35 -18.47 -10.10
CA VAL A 218 13.79 -19.86 -10.34
C VAL A 218 15.26 -19.88 -10.74
N LEU A 219 16.12 -20.43 -9.87
CA LEU A 219 17.54 -20.63 -10.15
C LEU A 219 17.80 -22.12 -10.34
N ASN A 220 18.29 -22.52 -11.52
CA ASN A 220 18.59 -23.92 -11.86
C ASN A 220 17.40 -24.90 -11.68
N GLY A 221 16.16 -24.42 -11.87
CA GLY A 221 14.95 -25.23 -11.68
C GLY A 221 14.47 -25.31 -10.24
N GLU A 222 15.16 -24.68 -9.29
CA GLU A 222 14.76 -24.58 -7.88
C GLU A 222 14.29 -23.17 -7.54
N LEU A 223 13.33 -23.09 -6.61
CA LEU A 223 12.82 -21.81 -6.13
C LEU A 223 13.84 -21.15 -5.20
N ASN A 224 14.38 -19.99 -5.60
CA ASN A 224 15.31 -19.24 -4.76
C ASN A 224 14.64 -18.03 -4.12
N LYS A 225 14.43 -18.11 -2.79
CA LYS A 225 13.83 -17.00 -2.02
C LYS A 225 14.64 -15.70 -2.09
N ALA A 226 15.97 -15.78 -2.19
CA ALA A 226 16.83 -14.59 -2.21
C ALA A 226 16.59 -13.71 -3.45
N ASP A 227 16.08 -14.31 -4.51
CA ASP A 227 15.80 -13.65 -5.79
C ASP A 227 14.34 -13.18 -5.90
N ILE A 228 13.53 -13.40 -4.87
CA ILE A 228 12.15 -12.89 -4.79
C ILE A 228 12.18 -11.49 -4.15
N PHE A 229 12.34 -10.48 -5.00
CA PHE A 229 12.30 -9.07 -4.62
C PHE A 229 11.74 -8.19 -5.75
N THR A 230 11.21 -7.03 -5.39
CA THR A 230 10.74 -5.96 -6.27
C THR A 230 11.65 -4.73 -6.13
N GLY A 231 11.31 -3.62 -6.80
CA GLY A 231 12.03 -2.35 -6.56
C GLY A 231 11.75 -1.73 -5.20
N TRP A 232 10.69 -2.18 -4.51
CA TRP A 232 10.22 -1.60 -3.25
C TRP A 232 10.34 -2.54 -2.04
N GLY A 233 10.47 -3.85 -2.26
CA GLY A 233 10.43 -4.81 -1.16
C GLY A 233 11.08 -6.16 -1.48
N ILE A 234 11.28 -6.93 -0.42
CA ILE A 234 11.76 -8.32 -0.47
C ILE A 234 10.61 -9.27 -0.12
N SER A 235 10.80 -10.57 -0.37
CA SER A 235 9.85 -11.68 -0.14
C SER A 235 8.87 -11.49 1.04
N ASN A 236 9.36 -11.19 2.25
CA ASN A 236 8.52 -11.02 3.43
C ASN A 236 7.64 -9.76 3.37
N ASN A 237 8.18 -8.64 2.90
CA ASN A 237 7.45 -7.38 2.74
C ASN A 237 6.34 -7.54 1.68
N ILE A 238 6.66 -8.22 0.57
CA ILE A 238 5.72 -8.51 -0.52
C ILE A 238 4.55 -9.36 0.01
N GLY A 239 4.87 -10.49 0.66
CA GLY A 239 3.83 -11.39 1.18
C GLY A 239 2.96 -10.72 2.25
N ALA A 240 3.56 -9.93 3.14
CA ALA A 240 2.82 -9.18 4.16
C ALA A 240 1.90 -8.12 3.53
N ALA A 241 2.37 -7.40 2.51
CA ALA A 241 1.57 -6.40 1.80
C ALA A 241 0.35 -7.03 1.13
N ILE A 242 0.51 -8.14 0.40
CA ILE A 242 -0.63 -8.86 -0.20
C ILE A 242 -1.62 -9.28 0.89
N ALA A 243 -1.13 -9.87 2.00
CA ALA A 243 -2.00 -10.27 3.12
C ALA A 243 -2.80 -9.10 3.72
N MET A 244 -2.21 -7.90 3.80
CA MET A 244 -2.92 -6.69 4.25
C MET A 244 -4.00 -6.21 3.26
N MET A 245 -3.87 -6.54 1.98
CA MET A 245 -4.81 -6.15 0.92
C MET A 245 -6.01 -7.11 0.77
N MET A 246 -5.82 -8.39 1.14
CA MET A 246 -6.84 -9.44 1.03
C MET A 246 -8.21 -9.11 1.67
N PRO A 247 -8.31 -8.43 2.83
CA PRO A 247 -9.60 -8.06 3.42
C PRO A 247 -10.52 -7.24 2.48
N GLY A 248 -9.95 -6.50 1.52
CA GLY A 248 -10.71 -5.81 0.48
C GLY A 248 -11.55 -6.77 -0.37
N CYS A 249 -10.98 -7.92 -0.73
CA CYS A 249 -11.67 -8.98 -1.45
C CYS A 249 -12.84 -9.54 -0.63
N GLY A 250 -12.61 -9.89 0.63
CA GLY A 250 -13.66 -10.41 1.51
C GLY A 250 -14.83 -9.44 1.69
N TYR A 251 -14.54 -8.14 1.85
CA TYR A 251 -15.58 -7.11 1.93
C TYR A 251 -16.41 -7.03 0.63
N LEU A 252 -15.75 -6.99 -0.53
CA LEU A 252 -16.42 -6.96 -1.84
C LEU A 252 -17.19 -8.26 -2.12
N ALA A 253 -16.66 -9.40 -1.68
CA ALA A 253 -17.29 -10.71 -1.79
C ALA A 253 -18.65 -10.77 -1.06
N ALA A 254 -18.75 -10.15 0.12
CA ALA A 254 -19.99 -10.09 0.88
C ALA A 254 -21.08 -9.22 0.20
N GLY A 255 -20.65 -8.12 -0.45
CA GLY A 255 -21.53 -7.06 -0.93
C GLY A 255 -21.95 -7.18 -2.41
N LYS A 256 -21.07 -7.63 -3.30
CA LYS A 256 -21.29 -7.53 -4.75
C LYS A 256 -22.10 -8.70 -5.33
N LYS A 257 -22.78 -8.45 -6.46
CA LYS A 257 -23.64 -9.44 -7.16
C LYS A 257 -22.88 -10.72 -7.49
N HIS A 258 -21.62 -10.60 -7.88
CA HIS A 258 -20.74 -11.72 -8.23
C HIS A 258 -19.62 -11.83 -7.19
N GLY A 259 -20.00 -11.77 -5.91
CA GLY A 259 -19.09 -11.82 -4.78
C GLY A 259 -18.08 -12.97 -4.80
N TRP A 260 -18.48 -14.11 -5.36
CA TRP A 260 -17.64 -15.29 -5.53
C TRP A 260 -16.38 -15.04 -6.40
N LEU A 261 -16.41 -14.08 -7.33
CA LEU A 261 -15.22 -13.69 -8.10
C LEU A 261 -14.16 -13.03 -7.21
N PHE A 262 -14.58 -12.26 -6.21
CA PHE A 262 -13.65 -11.65 -5.26
C PHE A 262 -13.04 -12.67 -4.32
N LEU A 263 -13.78 -13.73 -3.95
CA LEU A 263 -13.22 -14.84 -3.18
C LEU A 263 -12.19 -15.65 -3.99
N LEU A 264 -12.41 -15.83 -5.30
CA LEU A 264 -11.42 -16.43 -6.20
C LEU A 264 -10.17 -15.53 -6.33
N ALA A 265 -10.37 -14.22 -6.47
CA ALA A 265 -9.26 -13.28 -6.50
C ALA A 265 -8.46 -13.30 -5.18
N GLU A 266 -9.14 -13.36 -4.03
CA GLU A 266 -8.49 -13.51 -2.73
C GLU A 266 -7.68 -14.80 -2.61
N SER A 267 -8.20 -15.90 -3.18
CA SER A 267 -7.49 -17.18 -3.24
C SER A 267 -6.25 -17.08 -4.12
N ALA A 268 -6.33 -16.38 -5.24
CA ALA A 268 -5.19 -16.10 -6.11
C ALA A 268 -4.14 -15.21 -5.40
N MET A 269 -4.58 -14.20 -4.65
CA MET A 269 -3.69 -13.38 -3.80
C MET A 269 -3.00 -14.23 -2.74
N PHE A 270 -3.73 -15.12 -2.07
CA PHE A 270 -3.12 -16.06 -1.12
C PHE A 270 -2.10 -16.98 -1.82
N GLY A 271 -2.39 -17.45 -3.03
CA GLY A 271 -1.43 -18.15 -3.87
C GLY A 271 -0.15 -17.35 -4.12
N ALA A 272 -0.28 -16.05 -4.44
CA ALA A 272 0.87 -15.15 -4.57
C ALA A 272 1.64 -14.98 -3.25
N VAL A 273 0.96 -14.94 -2.09
CA VAL A 273 1.62 -14.98 -0.78
C VAL A 273 2.46 -16.25 -0.61
N VAL A 274 1.92 -17.41 -0.99
CA VAL A 274 2.66 -18.69 -0.95
C VAL A 274 3.89 -18.66 -1.84
N LEU A 275 3.76 -18.10 -3.06
CA LEU A 275 4.87 -17.93 -3.98
C LEU A 275 5.99 -17.03 -3.45
N THR A 276 5.72 -16.17 -2.45
CA THR A 276 6.80 -15.39 -1.82
C THR A 276 7.74 -16.22 -0.95
N LEU A 277 7.37 -17.45 -0.56
CA LEU A 277 8.14 -18.31 0.34
C LEU A 277 8.42 -17.69 1.73
N SER A 278 7.62 -16.70 2.12
CA SER A 278 7.67 -16.09 3.45
C SER A 278 6.74 -16.84 4.41
N ARG A 279 7.30 -17.70 5.25
CA ARG A 279 6.54 -18.54 6.21
C ARG A 279 5.58 -17.73 7.09
N THR A 280 6.06 -16.63 7.67
CA THR A 280 5.21 -15.73 8.49
C THR A 280 4.10 -15.09 7.66
N ALA A 281 4.39 -14.65 6.43
CA ALA A 281 3.36 -14.06 5.58
C ALA A 281 2.33 -15.11 5.13
N ILE A 282 2.73 -16.34 4.84
CA ILE A 282 1.84 -17.46 4.51
C ILE A 282 0.89 -17.73 5.67
N ALA A 283 1.41 -17.79 6.89
CA ALA A 283 0.61 -18.04 8.09
C ALA A 283 -0.43 -16.94 8.34
N VAL A 284 0.02 -15.68 8.34
CA VAL A 284 -0.85 -14.52 8.55
C VAL A 284 -1.84 -14.39 7.40
N GLY A 285 -1.39 -14.58 6.15
CA GLY A 285 -2.23 -14.57 4.97
C GLY A 285 -3.31 -15.66 4.99
N LEU A 286 -2.98 -16.87 5.47
CA LEU A 286 -3.95 -17.96 5.64
C LEU A 286 -4.99 -17.59 6.69
N PHE A 287 -4.56 -17.03 7.83
CA PHE A 287 -5.48 -16.56 8.86
C PHE A 287 -6.42 -15.48 8.32
N VAL A 288 -5.89 -14.47 7.62
CA VAL A 288 -6.67 -13.40 7.00
C VAL A 288 -7.66 -13.97 5.98
N PHE A 289 -7.21 -14.85 5.09
CA PHE A 289 -8.03 -15.53 4.08
C PHE A 289 -9.23 -16.27 4.68
N LEU A 290 -8.98 -17.09 5.72
CA LEU A 290 -10.05 -17.86 6.35
C LEU A 290 -11.04 -16.95 7.06
N PHE A 291 -10.54 -15.93 7.76
CA PHE A 291 -11.38 -15.01 8.50
C PHE A 291 -12.24 -14.13 7.59
N SER A 292 -11.65 -13.55 6.54
CA SER A 292 -12.36 -12.74 5.55
C SER A 292 -13.40 -13.54 4.76
N ALA A 293 -13.06 -14.77 4.34
CA ALA A 293 -13.98 -15.67 3.64
C ALA A 293 -15.16 -16.06 4.54
N ALA A 294 -14.90 -16.42 5.80
CA ALA A 294 -15.94 -16.72 6.77
C ALA A 294 -16.85 -15.50 7.01
N ALA A 295 -16.27 -14.32 7.23
CA ALA A 295 -17.02 -13.08 7.40
C ALA A 295 -17.88 -12.75 6.17
N ALA A 296 -17.36 -12.99 4.96
CA ALA A 296 -18.08 -12.77 3.72
C ALA A 296 -19.29 -13.70 3.59
N ILE A 297 -19.14 -15.00 3.89
CA ILE A 297 -20.22 -15.99 3.87
C ILE A 297 -21.31 -15.65 4.90
N VAL A 298 -20.91 -15.26 6.11
CA VAL A 298 -21.85 -14.91 7.20
C VAL A 298 -22.67 -13.68 6.82
N LYS A 299 -22.05 -12.66 6.21
CA LYS A 299 -22.74 -11.41 5.82
C LYS A 299 -23.54 -11.52 4.51
N ALA A 300 -23.17 -12.43 3.61
CA ALA A 300 -23.85 -12.59 2.33
C ALA A 300 -25.29 -13.12 2.49
N LYS A 301 -26.18 -12.71 1.58
CA LYS A 301 -27.59 -13.12 1.56
C LYS A 301 -28.03 -13.66 0.20
N GLY A 302 -28.97 -14.59 0.21
CA GLY A 302 -29.60 -15.16 -0.99
C GLY A 302 -28.61 -15.90 -1.89
N ARG A 303 -28.75 -15.74 -3.21
CA ARG A 303 -27.91 -16.41 -4.23
C ARG A 303 -26.41 -16.15 -4.07
N ARG A 304 -26.02 -15.00 -3.51
CA ARG A 304 -24.61 -14.67 -3.23
C ARG A 304 -23.99 -15.63 -2.23
N LYS A 305 -24.72 -15.93 -1.15
CA LYS A 305 -24.26 -16.85 -0.11
C LYS A 305 -24.01 -18.25 -0.69
N ILE A 306 -24.91 -18.72 -1.55
CA ILE A 306 -24.76 -20.01 -2.24
C ILE A 306 -23.48 -20.01 -3.08
N GLY A 307 -23.27 -18.99 -3.92
CA GLY A 307 -22.05 -18.89 -4.73
C GLY A 307 -20.77 -18.89 -3.91
N LEU A 308 -20.73 -18.12 -2.81
CA LEU A 308 -19.60 -18.13 -1.89
C LEU A 308 -19.40 -19.50 -1.24
N SER A 309 -20.45 -20.12 -0.71
CA SER A 309 -20.36 -21.44 -0.07
C SER A 309 -19.86 -22.52 -1.02
N VAL A 310 -20.30 -22.52 -2.28
CA VAL A 310 -19.81 -23.47 -3.30
C VAL A 310 -18.32 -23.27 -3.57
N VAL A 311 -17.89 -22.03 -3.78
CA VAL A 311 -16.47 -21.72 -4.02
C VAL A 311 -15.62 -22.07 -2.79
N THR A 312 -16.06 -21.70 -1.58
CA THR A 312 -15.36 -22.08 -0.34
C THR A 312 -15.27 -23.59 -0.19
N ALA A 313 -16.34 -24.35 -0.44
CA ALA A 313 -16.30 -25.80 -0.36
C ALA A 313 -15.30 -26.41 -1.36
N ALA A 314 -15.27 -25.89 -2.59
CA ALA A 314 -14.29 -26.32 -3.60
C ALA A 314 -12.85 -26.01 -3.17
N LEU A 315 -12.60 -24.82 -2.62
CA LEU A 315 -11.28 -24.41 -2.11
C LEU A 315 -10.84 -25.26 -0.91
N CYS A 316 -11.75 -25.55 0.02
CA CYS A 316 -11.48 -26.45 1.15
C CYS A 316 -11.17 -27.87 0.67
N ALA A 317 -11.93 -28.41 -0.29
CA ALA A 317 -11.66 -29.72 -0.87
C ALA A 317 -10.28 -29.75 -1.56
N GLY A 318 -9.93 -28.70 -2.31
CA GLY A 318 -8.61 -28.55 -2.92
C GLY A 318 -7.49 -28.48 -1.88
N GLY A 319 -7.66 -27.67 -0.83
CA GLY A 319 -6.70 -27.55 0.27
C GLY A 319 -6.49 -28.87 1.05
N ILE A 320 -7.57 -29.60 1.34
CA ILE A 320 -7.51 -30.94 1.95
C ILE A 320 -6.77 -31.92 1.04
N THR A 321 -7.04 -31.87 -0.26
CA THR A 321 -6.36 -32.73 -1.25
C THR A 321 -4.86 -32.42 -1.29
N LEU A 322 -4.47 -31.14 -1.32
CA LEU A 322 -3.07 -30.73 -1.27
C LEU A 322 -2.39 -31.15 0.03
N ALA A 323 -3.06 -31.00 1.17
CA ALA A 323 -2.54 -31.45 2.46
C ALA A 323 -2.38 -32.98 2.54
N ALA A 324 -3.25 -33.74 1.89
CA ALA A 324 -3.15 -35.19 1.81
C ALA A 324 -2.00 -35.65 0.88
N LEU A 325 -1.74 -34.91 -0.20
CA LEU A 325 -0.66 -35.22 -1.16
C LEU A 325 0.72 -34.76 -0.68
N TYR A 326 0.78 -33.66 0.07
CA TYR A 326 2.02 -33.00 0.51
C TYR A 326 2.01 -32.73 2.03
N PRO A 327 1.82 -33.77 2.87
CA PRO A 327 1.64 -33.58 4.31
C PRO A 327 2.85 -32.90 4.95
N GLU A 328 4.08 -33.30 4.58
CA GLU A 328 5.30 -32.74 5.18
C GLU A 328 5.46 -31.24 4.88
N GLN A 329 5.18 -30.81 3.65
CA GLN A 329 5.26 -29.40 3.26
C GLN A 329 4.21 -28.58 4.03
N VAL A 330 2.99 -29.10 4.17
CA VAL A 330 1.94 -28.41 4.93
C VAL A 330 2.26 -28.38 6.42
N PHE A 331 2.65 -29.50 7.02
CA PHE A 331 2.99 -29.58 8.44
C PHE A 331 4.24 -28.76 8.79
N SER A 332 5.21 -28.61 7.89
CA SER A 332 6.37 -27.75 8.14
C SER A 332 5.99 -26.27 8.33
N ILE A 333 4.99 -25.76 7.58
CA ILE A 333 4.48 -24.40 7.79
C ILE A 333 3.91 -24.23 9.21
N PHE A 334 3.12 -25.20 9.68
CA PHE A 334 2.55 -25.16 11.03
C PHE A 334 3.62 -25.37 12.12
N ARG A 335 4.58 -26.28 11.89
CA ARG A 335 5.69 -26.53 12.80
C ARG A 335 6.52 -25.27 12.96
N ASP A 336 6.90 -24.60 11.89
CA ASP A 336 7.71 -23.39 11.94
C ASP A 336 7.00 -22.20 12.61
N LEU A 337 5.66 -22.17 12.58
CA LEU A 337 4.88 -21.18 13.34
C LEU A 337 4.88 -21.45 14.83
N LEU A 338 4.80 -22.72 15.22
CA LEU A 338 4.79 -23.16 16.62
C LEU A 338 6.19 -23.13 17.22
N HIS A 339 7.23 -23.40 16.42
CA HIS A 339 8.64 -23.38 16.77
C HIS A 339 9.29 -22.04 16.43
N PHE A 340 8.63 -20.93 16.81
CA PHE A 340 9.11 -19.56 16.58
C PHE A 340 10.52 -19.32 17.17
N GLU A 341 10.92 -20.12 18.17
CA GLU A 341 12.24 -20.10 18.81
C GLU A 341 13.34 -20.78 17.98
N GLU A 342 13.09 -21.97 17.41
CA GLU A 342 14.11 -22.73 16.66
C GLU A 342 14.31 -22.21 15.22
N ALA A 343 13.25 -21.70 14.59
CA ALA A 343 13.35 -20.98 13.31
C ALA A 343 13.96 -19.56 13.47
N GLY A 344 14.13 -19.12 14.72
CA GLY A 344 14.56 -17.77 15.12
C GLY A 344 16.03 -17.64 15.48
N ALA A 345 16.90 -18.61 15.16
CA ALA A 345 18.31 -18.60 15.57
C ALA A 345 19.04 -17.28 15.29
N GLY A 346 18.74 -16.58 14.18
CA GLY A 346 19.28 -15.23 13.90
C GLY A 346 18.43 -14.05 14.41
N ARG A 347 17.13 -14.24 14.69
CA ARG A 347 16.26 -13.16 15.19
C ARG A 347 16.41 -12.96 16.69
N LEU A 348 16.59 -14.04 17.44
CA LEU A 348 16.86 -13.93 18.87
C LEU A 348 18.17 -13.17 19.10
N GLU A 349 19.19 -13.45 18.27
CA GLU A 349 20.44 -12.70 18.26
C GLU A 349 20.21 -11.21 17.91
N ILE A 350 19.43 -10.88 16.88
CA ILE A 350 19.07 -9.49 16.58
C ILE A 350 18.35 -8.82 17.75
N TYR A 351 17.42 -9.50 18.43
CA TYR A 351 16.73 -8.95 19.59
C TYR A 351 17.65 -8.82 20.80
N GLN A 352 18.56 -9.77 21.03
CA GLN A 352 19.57 -9.70 22.08
C GLN A 352 20.53 -8.54 21.83
N ASN A 353 21.01 -8.38 20.60
CA ASN A 353 21.86 -7.27 20.19
C ASN A 353 21.13 -5.93 20.33
N GLY A 354 19.90 -5.83 19.84
CA GLY A 354 19.09 -4.61 19.99
C GLY A 354 18.79 -4.27 21.44
N TRP A 355 18.58 -5.28 22.29
CA TRP A 355 18.39 -5.10 23.72
C TRP A 355 19.68 -4.72 24.46
N GLN A 356 20.82 -5.26 24.03
CA GLN A 356 22.12 -4.91 24.56
C GLN A 356 22.47 -3.46 24.20
N LEU A 357 22.30 -3.07 22.94
CA LEU A 357 22.47 -1.68 22.47
C LEU A 357 21.59 -0.72 23.27
N PHE A 358 20.31 -1.05 23.44
CA PHE A 358 19.40 -0.25 24.27
C PHE A 358 19.88 -0.12 25.74
N ARG A 359 20.49 -1.15 26.31
CA ARG A 359 21.02 -1.09 27.69
C ARG A 359 22.31 -0.29 27.80
N GLU A 360 23.21 -0.44 26.83
CA GLU A 360 24.44 0.34 26.73
C GLU A 360 24.10 1.82 26.52
N HIS A 361 22.96 2.08 25.87
CA HIS A 361 22.55 3.40 25.52
C HIS A 361 21.02 3.67 25.61
N PRO A 362 20.54 3.89 26.84
CA PRO A 362 19.11 3.91 27.16
C PRO A 362 18.34 5.14 26.67
N VAL A 363 19.03 6.18 26.22
CA VAL A 363 18.41 7.43 25.75
C VAL A 363 18.43 7.45 24.24
N PHE A 364 17.26 7.21 23.64
CA PHE A 364 17.01 7.20 22.18
C PHE A 364 17.71 6.11 21.37
N GLY A 365 18.30 5.10 22.02
CA GLY A 365 18.89 3.95 21.33
C GLY A 365 20.11 4.39 20.53
N THR A 366 21.25 4.33 21.18
CA THR A 366 22.50 4.21 20.45
C THR A 366 22.83 2.74 20.28
#